data_AF-A0A164MD51-F1
#
_entry.id   AF-A0A164MD51-F1
#
_cell.length_a   1.000
_cell.length_b   1.000
_cell.length_c   1.000
_cell.angle_alpha   90.00
_cell.angle_beta   90.00
_cell.angle_gamma   90.00
#
_symmetry.space_group_name_H-M   'P 1'
#
loop_
_entity.id
_entity.type
_entity.pdbx_description
1 polymer ?
#
loop_
_entity_poly.entity_id
_entity_poly.type
_entity_poly.pdbx_seq_one_letter_code
_entity_poly.pdbx_strand_id
1 'polypeptide(L)'
;MTTSSRTRSSVTAIDPPSYSLPHHQEIRRYHAPDTLFSADDYASYEEHCRQLCLRPGLRAALARGGILWRIVQDYLDKDLVLGGPSDDASIYGIRFGLPTAPAASNNPLWDDYLNPEVADALCGLFWAGVVDPNNPKSVREVKYSYWPPPVLWSNMRHSNDFGAWSETNERWFITLRDQYRAGTAQPKRISQWRQELRQFSKDLRHFRLAMETVSAAQLRQLLEEPDA
;
A
#
# COMPACT_ATOMS: atom_id res chain seq x y z
N MET A 1 58.67 -13.54 23.38
CA MET A 1 58.68 -12.18 22.78
C MET A 1 57.67 -12.15 21.63
N THR A 2 56.69 -11.25 21.75
CA THR A 2 55.77 -10.72 20.73
C THR A 2 54.97 -11.68 19.86
N THR A 3 53.81 -12.13 20.37
CA THR A 3 52.67 -12.54 19.54
C THR A 3 51.86 -11.30 19.15
N SER A 4 51.89 -10.96 17.86
CA SER A 4 51.14 -9.84 17.27
C SER A 4 49.66 -10.22 17.16
N SER A 5 48.83 -9.61 18.00
CA SER A 5 47.37 -9.69 17.92
C SER A 5 46.87 -8.76 16.82
N ARG A 6 46.48 -9.36 15.68
CA ARG A 6 45.85 -8.63 14.57
C ARG A 6 44.42 -8.26 14.97
N THR A 7 44.23 -7.06 15.50
CA THR A 7 42.90 -6.48 15.73
C THR A 7 42.22 -6.27 14.38
N ARG A 8 41.22 -7.10 14.09
CA ARG A 8 40.31 -6.91 12.97
C ARG A 8 39.47 -5.69 13.30
N SER A 9 39.83 -4.54 12.73
CA SER A 9 39.00 -3.34 12.79
C SER A 9 37.66 -3.69 12.14
N SER A 10 36.62 -3.89 12.94
CA SER A 10 35.27 -3.97 12.46
C SER A 10 34.92 -2.58 11.94
N VAL A 11 34.88 -2.41 10.63
CA VAL A 11 34.16 -1.30 10.01
C VAL A 11 32.72 -1.45 10.48
N THR A 12 32.34 -0.65 11.48
CA THR A 12 30.95 -0.45 11.84
C THR A 12 30.25 0.00 10.58
N ALA A 13 29.37 -0.86 10.04
CA ALA A 13 28.35 -0.40 9.12
C ALA A 13 27.63 0.74 9.83
N ILE A 14 27.84 1.96 9.37
CA ILE A 14 27.04 3.09 9.82
C ILE A 14 25.67 2.80 9.22
N ASP A 15 24.81 2.16 10.02
CA ASP A 15 23.39 2.10 9.73
C ASP A 15 22.96 3.53 9.38
N PRO A 16 22.29 3.75 8.23
CA PRO A 16 21.82 5.08 7.89
C PRO A 16 21.00 5.58 9.08
N PRO A 17 21.21 6.83 9.53
CA PRO A 17 20.57 7.29 10.75
C PRO A 17 19.05 7.18 10.54
N SER A 18 18.44 6.27 11.30
CA SER A 18 17.03 5.94 11.25
C SER A 18 16.24 7.07 11.89
N TYR A 19 16.09 8.18 11.18
CA TYR A 19 15.16 9.23 11.56
C TYR A 19 13.78 8.81 11.04
N SER A 20 12.92 8.33 11.93
CA SER A 20 11.49 8.26 11.65
C SER A 20 10.95 9.68 11.66
N LEU A 21 10.67 10.21 10.48
CA LEU A 21 9.90 11.43 10.35
C LEU A 21 8.51 11.25 11.00
N PRO A 22 7.87 12.32 11.53
CA PRO A 22 6.54 12.20 12.14
C PRO A 22 5.57 11.53 11.16
N HIS A 23 4.72 10.63 11.61
CA HIS A 23 3.73 10.03 10.73
C HIS A 23 2.45 10.87 10.75
N HIS A 24 1.85 11.11 9.58
CA HIS A 24 0.47 11.61 9.53
C HIS A 24 -0.45 10.71 10.36
N GLN A 25 -1.07 11.26 11.40
CA GLN A 25 -2.09 10.52 12.13
C GLN A 25 -3.43 10.76 11.47
N GLU A 26 -4.05 9.69 10.98
CA GLU A 26 -5.42 9.78 10.48
C GLU A 26 -6.41 9.58 11.62
N ILE A 27 -7.48 10.37 11.61
CA ILE A 27 -8.55 10.21 12.59
C ILE A 27 -9.17 8.82 12.39
N ARG A 28 -9.11 7.99 13.43
CA ARG A 28 -9.79 6.71 13.43
C ARG A 28 -11.28 6.94 13.29
N ARG A 29 -11.84 6.39 12.23
CA ARG A 29 -13.28 6.43 11.99
C ARG A 29 -13.95 5.30 12.72
N TYR A 30 -15.02 5.66 13.42
CA TYR A 30 -15.89 4.74 14.13
C TYR A 30 -17.26 4.78 13.48
N HIS A 31 -17.81 3.59 13.27
CA HIS A 31 -19.19 3.41 12.86
C HIS A 31 -19.99 2.81 14.00
N ALA A 32 -21.25 3.22 14.11
CA ALA A 32 -22.15 2.69 15.13
C ALA A 32 -22.30 1.17 14.97
N PRO A 33 -22.41 0.43 16.09
CA PRO A 33 -22.64 -1.01 16.05
C PRO A 33 -23.96 -1.33 15.32
N ASP A 34 -23.97 -2.45 14.61
CA ASP A 34 -25.17 -3.09 14.04
C ASP A 34 -26.03 -2.25 13.06
N THR A 35 -25.47 -1.17 12.52
CA THR A 35 -26.11 -0.36 11.46
C THR A 35 -25.61 -0.81 10.10
N LEU A 36 -26.53 -0.95 9.14
CA LEU A 36 -26.18 -1.26 7.75
C LEU A 36 -25.53 -0.03 7.11
N PHE A 37 -24.49 -0.26 6.32
CA PHE A 37 -23.86 0.80 5.55
C PHE A 37 -24.77 1.22 4.40
N SER A 38 -24.94 2.53 4.28
CA SER A 38 -25.74 3.18 3.25
C SER A 38 -24.88 3.75 2.13
N ALA A 39 -25.55 4.21 1.06
CA ALA A 39 -24.89 4.98 0.01
C ALA A 39 -24.28 6.29 0.54
N ASP A 40 -24.91 6.92 1.54
CA ASP A 40 -24.43 8.18 2.14
C ASP A 40 -23.13 7.98 2.95
N ASP A 41 -22.99 6.83 3.61
CA ASP A 41 -21.75 6.45 4.28
C ASP A 41 -20.61 6.27 3.27
N TYR A 42 -20.92 5.75 2.09
CA TYR A 42 -19.94 5.63 1.01
C TYR A 42 -19.59 6.99 0.40
N ALA A 43 -20.57 7.88 0.19
CA ALA A 43 -20.32 9.24 -0.26
C ALA A 43 -19.42 10.02 0.73
N SER A 44 -19.63 9.82 2.04
CA SER A 44 -18.78 10.38 3.09
C SER A 44 -17.35 9.82 3.08
N TYR A 45 -17.18 8.57 2.65
CA TYR A 45 -15.88 7.98 2.37
C TYR A 45 -15.22 8.62 1.13
N GLU A 46 -15.95 8.81 0.03
CA GLU A 46 -15.42 9.45 -1.18
C GLU A 46 -14.99 10.90 -0.91
N GLU A 47 -15.78 11.65 -0.11
CA GLU A 47 -15.39 12.98 0.34
C GLU A 47 -14.05 12.96 1.10
N HIS A 48 -13.89 11.99 1.99
CA HIS A 48 -12.64 11.84 2.72
C HIS A 48 -11.45 11.54 1.83
N CYS A 49 -11.61 10.65 0.85
CA CYS A 49 -10.57 10.40 -0.14
C CYS A 49 -10.18 11.67 -0.88
N ARG A 50 -11.15 12.52 -1.26
CA ARG A 50 -10.86 13.82 -1.88
C ARG A 50 -10.04 14.72 -0.96
N GLN A 51 -10.40 14.81 0.32
CA GLN A 51 -9.66 15.59 1.32
C GLN A 51 -8.23 15.07 1.52
N LEU A 52 -8.05 13.75 1.58
CA LEU A 52 -6.72 13.14 1.67
C LEU A 52 -5.87 13.48 0.45
N CYS A 53 -6.46 13.43 -0.75
CA CYS A 53 -5.78 13.71 -2.02
C CYS A 53 -5.38 15.18 -2.21
N LEU A 54 -5.84 16.11 -1.36
CA LEU A 54 -5.32 17.49 -1.37
C LEU A 54 -3.87 17.58 -0.86
N ARG A 55 -3.36 16.53 -0.20
CA ARG A 55 -2.01 16.52 0.35
C ARG A 55 -0.97 16.20 -0.73
N PRO A 56 0.11 17.00 -0.86
CA PRO A 56 1.15 16.77 -1.87
C PRO A 56 1.78 15.37 -1.82
N GLY A 57 2.00 14.82 -0.63
CA GLY A 57 2.60 13.50 -0.44
C GLY A 57 1.77 12.31 -0.97
N LEU A 58 0.50 12.52 -1.33
CA LEU A 58 -0.36 11.45 -1.89
C LEU A 58 0.05 11.02 -3.29
N ARG A 59 0.98 11.74 -3.95
CA ARG A 59 1.70 11.26 -5.12
C ARG A 59 2.34 9.87 -4.88
N ALA A 60 2.77 9.57 -3.65
CA ALA A 60 3.29 8.25 -3.29
C ALA A 60 2.26 7.12 -3.48
N ALA A 61 0.96 7.40 -3.32
CA ALA A 61 -0.10 6.42 -3.61
C ALA A 61 -0.25 6.15 -5.11
N LEU A 62 -0.08 7.18 -5.96
CA LEU A 62 -0.01 7.00 -7.41
C LEU A 62 1.21 6.15 -7.81
N ALA A 63 2.40 6.46 -7.26
CA ALA A 63 3.63 5.75 -7.57
C ALA A 63 3.61 4.27 -7.15
N ARG A 64 2.84 3.91 -6.11
CA ARG A 64 2.79 2.54 -5.56
C ARG A 64 2.06 1.54 -6.46
N GLY A 65 1.17 1.99 -7.33
CA GLY A 65 0.34 1.11 -8.15
C GLY A 65 -0.76 0.38 -7.36
N GLY A 66 -1.44 -0.57 -8.03
CA GLY A 66 -2.45 -1.43 -7.42
C GLY A 66 -3.72 -0.69 -6.97
N ILE A 67 -4.35 -1.19 -5.91
CA ILE A 67 -5.64 -0.65 -5.43
C ILE A 67 -5.56 0.82 -5.00
N LEU A 68 -4.45 1.22 -4.37
CA LEU A 68 -4.27 2.59 -3.90
C LEU A 68 -4.15 3.57 -5.06
N TRP A 69 -3.30 3.25 -6.05
CA TRP A 69 -3.20 4.01 -7.31
C TRP A 69 -4.55 4.13 -8.00
N ARG A 70 -5.34 3.05 -8.02
CA ARG A 70 -6.66 3.09 -8.64
C ARG A 70 -7.62 4.03 -7.90
N ILE A 71 -7.65 3.98 -6.57
CA ILE A 71 -8.50 4.85 -5.76
C ILE A 71 -8.12 6.31 -5.99
N VAL A 72 -6.84 6.65 -5.88
CA VAL A 72 -6.41 8.05 -5.97
C VAL A 72 -6.51 8.64 -7.38
N GLN A 73 -6.51 7.81 -8.43
CA GLN A 73 -6.75 8.28 -9.80
C GLN A 73 -8.14 8.87 -10.03
N ASP A 74 -9.13 8.57 -9.18
CA ASP A 74 -10.43 9.25 -9.26
C ASP A 74 -10.33 10.73 -8.82
N TYR A 75 -9.22 11.14 -8.18
CA TYR A 75 -9.05 12.46 -7.56
C TYR A 75 -7.79 13.22 -7.99
N LEU A 76 -6.75 12.51 -8.45
CA LEU A 76 -5.45 13.07 -8.78
C LEU A 76 -5.14 12.94 -10.27
N ASP A 77 -4.40 13.92 -10.78
CA ASP A 77 -3.79 13.81 -12.10
C ASP A 77 -2.66 12.76 -12.09
N LYS A 78 -2.64 11.92 -13.11
CA LYS A 78 -1.67 10.84 -13.30
C LYS A 78 -0.27 11.40 -13.48
N ASP A 79 -0.18 12.56 -14.13
CA ASP A 79 1.09 13.20 -14.47
C ASP A 79 1.84 13.70 -13.25
N LEU A 80 1.17 13.83 -12.08
CA LEU A 80 1.83 14.13 -10.81
C LEU A 80 2.95 13.14 -10.50
N VAL A 81 2.82 11.87 -10.87
CA VAL A 81 3.84 10.85 -10.60
C VAL A 81 5.16 11.10 -11.35
N LEU A 82 5.11 11.85 -12.46
CA LEU A 82 6.28 12.22 -13.26
C LEU A 82 7.07 13.38 -12.65
N GLY A 83 6.48 14.09 -11.68
CA GLY A 83 7.15 15.12 -10.92
C GLY A 83 8.19 14.56 -9.94
N GLY A 84 9.04 15.46 -9.44
CA GLY A 84 9.94 15.14 -8.33
C GLY A 84 9.22 14.99 -6.99
N PRO A 85 9.97 14.75 -5.90
CA PRO A 85 9.42 14.67 -4.55
C PRO A 85 8.65 15.95 -4.19
N SER A 86 7.53 15.80 -3.48
CA SER A 86 6.76 16.95 -3.00
C SER A 86 7.43 17.63 -1.80
N ASP A 87 6.92 18.80 -1.41
CA ASP A 87 7.37 19.48 -0.18
C ASP A 87 7.18 18.58 1.06
N ASP A 88 6.15 17.72 1.08
CA ASP A 88 5.92 16.76 2.16
C ASP A 88 7.07 15.75 2.27
N ALA A 89 7.80 15.46 1.19
CA ALA A 89 8.94 14.54 1.24
C ALA A 89 10.05 15.04 2.18
N SER A 90 10.14 16.36 2.40
CA SER A 90 11.12 16.97 3.31
C SER A 90 10.78 16.78 4.80
N ILE A 91 9.50 16.58 5.13
CA ILE A 91 8.98 16.49 6.51
C ILE A 91 8.49 15.07 6.84
N TYR A 92 7.95 14.35 5.88
CA TYR A 92 7.24 13.08 6.02
C TYR A 92 7.72 11.98 5.06
N GLY A 93 8.63 12.30 4.14
CA GLY A 93 9.12 11.41 3.10
C GLY A 93 9.98 10.25 3.59
N ILE A 94 10.49 9.48 2.65
CA ILE A 94 11.42 8.39 2.91
C ILE A 94 12.74 8.64 2.18
N ARG A 95 13.83 8.34 2.87
CA ARG A 95 15.19 8.40 2.33
C ARG A 95 15.49 7.10 1.58
N PHE A 96 15.77 7.22 0.29
CA PHE A 96 16.35 6.17 -0.53
C PHE A 96 17.85 6.45 -0.73
N GLY A 97 18.69 5.42 -0.66
CA GLY A 97 20.11 5.57 -0.94
C GLY A 97 20.79 4.22 -1.04
N LEU A 98 21.30 3.92 -2.24
CA LEU A 98 22.37 2.95 -2.38
C LEU A 98 23.69 3.71 -2.22
N PRO A 99 24.69 3.16 -1.50
CA PRO A 99 26.02 3.73 -1.52
C PRO A 99 26.55 3.70 -2.96
N THR A 100 26.59 4.85 -3.63
CA THR A 100 27.22 4.99 -4.94
C THR A 100 28.73 5.07 -4.78
N ALA A 101 29.45 4.21 -5.51
CA ALA A 101 30.90 4.34 -5.66
C ALA A 101 31.19 5.25 -6.87
N PRO A 102 32.17 6.18 -6.76
CA PRO A 102 33.04 6.43 -5.62
C PRO A 102 32.33 7.24 -4.53
N ALA A 103 32.74 7.01 -3.27
CA ALA A 103 32.17 7.51 -2.01
C ALA A 103 32.06 9.05 -1.83
N ALA A 104 32.22 9.83 -2.89
CA ALA A 104 32.18 11.29 -2.89
C ALA A 104 30.77 11.88 -3.00
N SER A 105 29.75 11.10 -3.40
CA SER A 105 28.37 11.57 -3.49
C SER A 105 27.43 10.68 -2.68
N ASN A 106 27.61 10.66 -1.36
CA ASN A 106 26.65 10.09 -0.42
C ASN A 106 25.39 10.99 -0.32
N ASN A 107 24.82 11.35 -1.46
CA ASN A 107 23.64 12.20 -1.56
C ASN A 107 22.41 11.29 -1.44
N PRO A 108 21.70 11.32 -0.29
CA PRO A 108 20.45 10.61 -0.20
C PRO A 108 19.44 11.13 -1.22
N LEU A 109 18.78 10.21 -1.90
CA LEU A 109 17.56 10.51 -2.64
C LEU A 109 16.40 10.54 -1.64
N TRP A 110 15.52 11.51 -1.80
CA TRP A 110 14.30 11.61 -1.00
C TRP A 110 13.13 11.41 -1.93
N ASP A 111 12.09 10.76 -1.44
CA ASP A 111 10.82 10.68 -2.15
C ASP A 111 9.63 10.71 -1.18
N ASP A 112 8.44 10.94 -1.71
CA ASP A 112 7.22 10.93 -0.91
C ASP A 112 6.98 9.53 -0.30
N TYR A 113 6.50 9.51 0.94
CA TYR A 113 6.19 8.28 1.66
C TYR A 113 4.70 8.16 1.90
N LEU A 114 4.11 7.08 1.39
CA LEU A 114 2.72 6.77 1.71
C LEU A 114 2.64 6.12 3.10
N ASN A 115 2.21 6.90 4.07
CA ASN A 115 1.95 6.43 5.43
C ASN A 115 0.91 5.30 5.44
N PRO A 116 1.16 4.17 6.16
CA PRO A 116 0.19 3.09 6.33
C PRO A 116 -1.20 3.53 6.82
N GLU A 117 -1.29 4.52 7.71
CA GLU A 117 -2.59 5.01 8.20
C GLU A 117 -3.37 5.74 7.10
N VAL A 118 -2.68 6.53 6.28
CA VAL A 118 -3.26 7.18 5.09
C VAL A 118 -3.69 6.13 4.07
N ALA A 119 -2.88 5.09 3.89
CA ALA A 119 -3.22 3.99 2.98
C ALA A 119 -4.45 3.21 3.46
N ASP A 120 -4.57 2.94 4.76
CA ASP A 120 -5.75 2.32 5.37
C ASP A 120 -6.98 3.24 5.23
N ALA A 121 -6.83 4.55 5.44
CA ALA A 121 -7.89 5.53 5.26
C ALA A 121 -8.37 5.63 3.80
N LEU A 122 -7.45 5.58 2.82
CA LEU A 122 -7.78 5.49 1.40
C LEU A 122 -8.57 4.22 1.06
N CYS A 123 -8.22 3.08 1.68
CA CYS A 123 -8.99 1.84 1.56
C CYS A 123 -10.33 1.89 2.31
N GLY A 124 -10.64 3.02 2.96
CA GLY A 124 -11.90 3.24 3.67
C GLY A 124 -11.98 2.42 4.96
N LEU A 125 -10.86 2.22 5.65
CA LEU A 125 -10.83 1.46 6.89
C LEU A 125 -11.51 2.22 8.03
N PHE A 126 -12.37 1.53 8.76
CA PHE A 126 -13.02 2.04 9.96
C PHE A 126 -13.24 0.91 10.97
N TRP A 127 -13.55 1.31 12.21
CA TRP A 127 -13.86 0.41 13.31
C TRP A 127 -15.35 0.42 13.59
N ALA A 128 -15.94 -0.73 13.84
CA ALA A 128 -17.31 -0.84 14.31
C ALA A 128 -17.37 -1.74 15.53
N GLY A 129 -18.21 -1.36 16.51
CA GLY A 129 -18.58 -2.24 17.59
C GLY A 129 -19.42 -3.39 17.07
N VAL A 130 -19.16 -4.60 17.54
CA VAL A 130 -19.97 -5.79 17.26
C VAL A 130 -20.34 -6.38 18.62
N VAL A 131 -21.64 -6.42 18.90
CA VAL A 131 -22.17 -7.01 20.13
C VAL A 131 -22.08 -8.53 20.02
N ASP A 132 -21.65 -9.20 21.09
CA ASP A 132 -21.68 -10.66 21.14
C ASP A 132 -23.14 -11.15 21.23
N PRO A 133 -23.62 -12.01 20.32
CA PRO A 133 -24.97 -12.55 20.36
C PRO A 133 -25.29 -13.27 21.69
N ASN A 134 -24.27 -13.84 22.35
CA ASN A 134 -24.43 -14.59 23.59
C ASN A 134 -24.19 -13.73 24.84
N ASN A 135 -23.66 -12.52 24.69
CA ASN A 135 -23.44 -11.59 25.81
C ASN A 135 -23.59 -10.14 25.34
N PRO A 136 -24.80 -9.56 25.45
CA PRO A 136 -25.08 -8.18 25.01
C PRO A 136 -24.25 -7.09 25.69
N LYS A 137 -23.58 -7.40 26.82
CA LYS A 137 -22.66 -6.47 27.51
C LYS A 137 -21.23 -6.52 26.95
N SER A 138 -20.94 -7.49 26.08
CA SER A 138 -19.64 -7.65 25.44
C SER A 138 -19.69 -7.02 24.04
N VAL A 139 -19.03 -5.87 23.89
CA VAL A 139 -18.83 -5.21 22.60
C VAL A 139 -17.40 -5.42 22.17
N ARG A 140 -17.19 -6.00 20.99
CA ARG A 140 -15.86 -6.17 20.38
C ARG A 140 -15.70 -5.19 19.23
N GLU A 141 -14.58 -4.51 19.17
CA GLU A 141 -14.24 -3.68 18.03
C GLU A 141 -13.73 -4.55 16.88
N VAL A 142 -14.29 -4.33 15.68
CA VAL A 142 -13.92 -5.06 14.47
C VAL A 142 -13.58 -4.06 13.37
N LYS A 143 -12.51 -4.36 12.63
CA LYS A 143 -12.08 -3.57 11.46
C LYS A 143 -12.89 -3.96 10.22
N TYR A 144 -13.37 -2.95 9.52
CA TYR A 144 -14.01 -3.06 8.22
C TYR A 144 -13.35 -2.10 7.23
N SER A 145 -13.55 -2.34 5.94
CA SER A 145 -13.00 -1.49 4.88
C SER A 145 -13.82 -1.64 3.59
N TYR A 146 -13.93 -0.56 2.82
CA TYR A 146 -14.58 -0.56 1.50
C TYR A 146 -13.72 -1.25 0.45
N TRP A 147 -12.39 -1.16 0.59
CA TRP A 147 -11.42 -1.79 -0.30
C TRP A 147 -10.50 -2.71 0.48
N PRO A 148 -9.92 -3.74 -0.17
CA PRO A 148 -8.95 -4.59 0.50
C PRO A 148 -7.77 -3.75 1.01
N PRO A 149 -7.37 -3.91 2.29
CA PRO A 149 -6.22 -3.22 2.83
C PRO A 149 -4.95 -3.48 1.99
N PRO A 150 -4.02 -2.51 1.89
CA PRO A 150 -2.86 -2.61 1.00
C PRO A 150 -2.02 -3.85 1.25
N VAL A 151 -1.86 -4.24 2.52
CA VAL A 151 -1.15 -5.45 2.95
C VAL A 151 -1.82 -6.72 2.40
N LEU A 152 -3.14 -6.78 2.32
CA LEU A 152 -3.82 -7.93 1.72
C LEU A 152 -3.68 -7.93 0.21
N TRP A 153 -3.82 -6.76 -0.43
CA TRP A 153 -3.68 -6.63 -1.87
C TRP A 153 -2.27 -7.02 -2.35
N SER A 154 -1.22 -6.53 -1.69
CA SER A 154 0.17 -6.76 -2.11
C SER A 154 0.74 -8.12 -1.70
N ASN A 155 0.36 -8.63 -0.52
CA ASN A 155 1.02 -9.82 0.04
C ASN A 155 0.25 -11.10 -0.27
N MET A 156 -1.03 -11.01 -0.66
CA MET A 156 -1.77 -12.19 -1.07
C MET A 156 -1.54 -12.44 -2.56
N ARG A 157 -1.10 -13.66 -2.87
CA ARG A 157 -1.16 -14.21 -4.22
C ARG A 157 -2.63 -14.44 -4.59
N HIS A 158 -3.33 -13.36 -4.92
CA HIS A 158 -4.67 -13.42 -5.47
C HIS A 158 -4.59 -13.55 -6.99
N SER A 159 -5.59 -14.16 -7.60
CA SER A 159 -5.46 -14.54 -9.01
C SER A 159 -5.54 -13.39 -10.00
N ASN A 160 -5.89 -12.20 -9.53
CA ASN A 160 -5.85 -10.98 -10.33
C ASN A 160 -4.61 -10.13 -10.03
N ASP A 161 -3.67 -10.64 -9.24
CA ASP A 161 -2.35 -10.04 -9.10
C ASP A 161 -1.49 -10.45 -10.29
N PHE A 162 -1.60 -9.67 -11.37
CA PHE A 162 -0.78 -9.82 -12.57
C PHE A 162 0.55 -9.04 -12.48
N GLY A 163 0.84 -8.41 -11.33
CA GLY A 163 1.91 -7.42 -11.20
C GLY A 163 1.59 -6.06 -11.83
N ALA A 164 0.44 -5.93 -12.52
CA ALA A 164 -0.08 -4.70 -13.08
C ALA A 164 -1.61 -4.62 -12.90
N TRP A 165 -2.16 -3.41 -13.01
CA TRP A 165 -3.61 -3.22 -13.00
C TRP A 165 -4.23 -3.68 -14.32
N SER A 166 -4.92 -4.83 -14.30
CA SER A 166 -5.54 -5.42 -15.48
C SER A 166 -6.98 -4.97 -15.69
N GLU A 167 -7.54 -5.22 -16.87
CA GLU A 167 -8.95 -4.96 -17.17
C GLU A 167 -9.90 -5.70 -16.20
N THR A 168 -9.54 -6.91 -15.77
CA THR A 168 -10.31 -7.66 -14.77
C THR A 168 -10.32 -6.94 -13.41
N ASN A 169 -9.20 -6.35 -13.01
CA ASN A 169 -9.13 -5.52 -11.80
C ASN A 169 -10.02 -4.28 -11.93
N GLU A 170 -9.98 -3.61 -13.08
CA GLU A 170 -10.81 -2.44 -13.34
C GLU A 170 -12.30 -2.78 -13.28
N ARG A 171 -12.72 -3.86 -13.93
CA ARG A 171 -14.13 -4.29 -13.95
C ARG A 171 -14.62 -4.65 -12.54
N TRP A 172 -13.80 -5.36 -11.76
CA TRP A 172 -14.12 -5.67 -10.36
C TRP A 172 -14.23 -4.38 -9.53
N PHE A 173 -13.29 -3.45 -9.68
CA PHE A 173 -13.28 -2.19 -8.94
C PHE A 173 -14.52 -1.34 -9.25
N ILE A 174 -14.83 -1.12 -10.54
CA ILE A 174 -16.00 -0.34 -10.97
C ILE A 174 -17.29 -1.00 -10.46
N THR A 175 -17.43 -2.31 -10.66
CA THR A 175 -18.65 -3.04 -10.24
C THR A 175 -18.88 -2.89 -8.74
N LEU A 176 -17.83 -3.06 -7.94
CA LEU A 176 -17.93 -2.95 -6.49
C LEU A 176 -18.19 -1.49 -6.04
N ARG A 177 -17.55 -0.50 -6.67
CA ARG A 177 -17.81 0.92 -6.43
C ARG A 177 -19.27 1.27 -6.68
N ASP A 178 -19.81 0.81 -7.80
CA ASP A 178 -21.20 1.10 -8.18
C ASP A 178 -22.18 0.44 -7.20
N GLN A 179 -21.86 -0.77 -6.71
CA GLN A 179 -22.64 -1.41 -5.64
C GLN A 179 -22.60 -0.65 -4.32
N TYR A 180 -21.47 -0.03 -3.95
CA TYR A 180 -21.42 0.81 -2.75
C TYR A 180 -22.18 2.12 -2.94
N ARG A 181 -22.05 2.79 -4.10
CA ARG A 181 -22.83 3.98 -4.44
C ARG A 181 -24.33 3.70 -4.49
N ALA A 182 -24.74 2.49 -4.87
CA ALA A 182 -26.13 2.06 -4.85
C ALA A 182 -26.61 1.59 -3.46
N GLY A 183 -25.72 1.49 -2.47
CA GLY A 183 -26.03 0.96 -1.14
C GLY A 183 -26.34 -0.54 -1.10
N THR A 184 -26.02 -1.29 -2.17
CA THR A 184 -26.30 -2.74 -2.27
C THR A 184 -25.19 -3.60 -1.70
N ALA A 185 -23.96 -3.07 -1.57
CA ALA A 185 -22.82 -3.76 -0.99
C ALA A 185 -22.52 -3.25 0.43
N GLN A 186 -21.97 -4.13 1.26
CA GLN A 186 -21.53 -3.82 2.63
C GLN A 186 -20.00 -3.87 2.71
N PRO A 187 -19.36 -2.97 3.49
CA PRO A 187 -17.94 -3.06 3.79
C PRO A 187 -17.58 -4.42 4.37
N LYS A 188 -16.39 -4.89 4.04
CA LYS A 188 -15.96 -6.24 4.42
C LYS A 188 -14.95 -6.19 5.54
N ARG A 189 -15.02 -7.22 6.40
CA ARG A 189 -13.97 -7.52 7.38
C ARG A 189 -12.72 -8.00 6.66
N ILE A 190 -11.57 -7.86 7.33
CA ILE A 190 -10.29 -8.39 6.84
C ILE A 190 -10.40 -9.87 6.45
N SER A 191 -11.09 -10.70 7.24
CA SER A 191 -11.27 -12.13 6.93
C SER A 191 -12.09 -12.38 5.66
N GLN A 192 -13.13 -11.59 5.42
CA GLN A 192 -13.96 -11.67 4.22
C GLN A 192 -13.16 -11.25 2.98
N TRP A 193 -12.37 -10.16 3.09
CA TRP A 193 -11.45 -9.77 2.02
C TRP A 193 -10.46 -10.87 1.66
N ARG A 194 -9.86 -11.53 2.67
CA ARG A 194 -8.95 -12.66 2.42
C ARG A 194 -9.64 -13.79 1.68
N GLN A 195 -10.89 -14.09 2.00
CA GLN A 195 -11.65 -15.15 1.35
C GLN A 195 -11.96 -14.79 -0.11
N GLU A 196 -12.45 -13.59 -0.36
CA GLU A 196 -12.77 -13.10 -1.70
C GLU A 196 -11.55 -13.02 -2.60
N LEU A 197 -10.45 -12.44 -2.10
CA LEU A 197 -9.18 -12.35 -2.84
C LEU A 197 -8.62 -13.74 -3.19
N ARG A 198 -8.93 -14.79 -2.41
CA ARG A 198 -8.52 -16.17 -2.72
C ARG A 198 -9.42 -16.89 -3.71
N GLN A 199 -10.66 -16.44 -3.88
CA GLN A 199 -11.64 -17.08 -4.77
C GLN A 199 -11.40 -16.76 -6.24
N PHE A 200 -10.64 -15.71 -6.54
CA PHE A 200 -10.12 -15.49 -7.87
C PHE A 200 -9.26 -16.72 -8.29
N SER A 201 -9.42 -17.18 -9.54
CA SER A 201 -8.90 -18.43 -10.13
C SER A 201 -7.65 -19.03 -9.49
N LYS A 202 -7.70 -20.32 -9.13
CA LYS A 202 -6.56 -21.01 -8.51
C LYS A 202 -5.32 -21.03 -9.40
N ASP A 203 -5.51 -21.02 -10.71
CA ASP A 203 -4.48 -21.23 -11.73
C ASP A 203 -3.60 -20.00 -11.95
N LEU A 204 -4.15 -18.79 -11.72
CA LEU A 204 -3.42 -17.54 -11.94
C LEU A 204 -2.63 -17.07 -10.70
N ARG A 205 -2.77 -17.75 -9.55
CA ARG A 205 -2.06 -17.38 -8.30
C ARG A 205 -0.55 -17.46 -8.39
N HIS A 206 -0.03 -18.23 -9.36
CA HIS A 206 1.40 -18.38 -9.61
C HIS A 206 1.88 -17.58 -10.83
N PHE A 207 0.97 -16.94 -11.57
CA PHE A 207 1.28 -16.27 -12.83
C PHE A 207 2.34 -15.17 -12.63
N ARG A 208 2.14 -14.27 -11.67
CA ARG A 208 3.11 -13.22 -11.35
C ARG A 208 4.49 -13.78 -11.00
N LEU A 209 4.57 -14.81 -10.17
CA LEU A 209 5.85 -15.42 -9.78
C LEU A 209 6.56 -16.04 -10.98
N ALA A 210 5.80 -16.72 -11.84
CA ALA A 210 6.34 -17.31 -13.06
C ALA A 210 6.89 -16.20 -13.98
N MET A 211 6.13 -15.12 -14.18
CA MET A 211 6.57 -13.96 -14.96
C MET A 211 7.80 -13.28 -14.36
N GLU A 212 7.84 -13.04 -13.04
CA GLU A 212 8.99 -12.46 -12.35
C GLU A 212 10.22 -13.36 -12.48
N THR A 213 10.05 -14.68 -12.38
CA THR A 213 11.15 -15.66 -12.50
C THR A 213 11.74 -15.65 -13.91
N VAL A 214 10.89 -15.71 -14.94
CA VAL A 214 11.32 -15.67 -16.34
C VAL A 214 11.99 -14.32 -16.67
N SER A 215 11.39 -13.21 -16.22
CA SER A 215 11.94 -11.87 -16.45
C SER A 215 13.29 -11.68 -15.76
N ALA A 216 13.44 -12.17 -14.52
CA ALA A 216 14.71 -12.12 -13.80
C ALA A 216 15.80 -12.96 -14.47
N ALA A 217 15.44 -14.13 -15.03
CA ALA A 217 16.38 -14.94 -15.80
C ALA A 217 16.85 -14.22 -17.07
N GLN A 218 15.92 -13.60 -17.81
CA GLN A 218 16.25 -12.83 -19.01
C GLN A 218 17.15 -11.62 -18.70
N LEU A 219 16.84 -10.86 -17.64
CA LEU A 219 17.64 -9.71 -17.23
C LEU A 219 19.05 -10.12 -16.83
N ARG A 220 19.22 -11.27 -16.14
CA ARG A 220 20.55 -11.79 -15.82
C ARG A 220 21.34 -12.12 -17.08
N GLN A 221 20.72 -12.79 -18.05
CA GLN A 221 21.37 -13.09 -19.32
C GLN A 221 21.83 -11.81 -20.04
N LEU A 222 20.98 -10.78 -20.12
CA LEU A 222 21.32 -9.50 -20.74
C LEU A 222 22.41 -8.72 -20.00
N LEU A 223 22.52 -8.88 -18.69
CA LEU A 223 23.55 -8.23 -17.88
C LEU A 223 24.87 -9.03 -17.85
N GLU A 224 24.82 -10.34 -18.15
CA GLU A 224 25.98 -11.24 -18.20
C GLU A 224 26.62 -11.32 -19.60
N GLU A 225 25.94 -10.91 -20.67
CA GLU A 225 26.55 -10.67 -21.98
C GLU A 225 27.30 -9.33 -21.94
N PRO A 226 28.65 -9.32 -21.83
CA PRO A 226 29.40 -8.08 -21.98
C PRO A 226 29.41 -7.75 -23.47
N ASP A 227 29.10 -6.49 -23.82
CA ASP A 227 29.10 -5.95 -25.18
C ASP A 227 30.07 -6.68 -26.13
N ALA A 228 29.52 -7.39 -27.11
CA ALA A 228 30.25 -7.93 -28.26
C ALA A 228 30.49 -6.84 -29.32
#